data_AF-A0AAN0NBL6-F1
#
_entry.id   AF-A0AAN0NBL6-F1
#
_cell.length_a   1.000
_cell.length_b   1.000
_cell.length_c   1.000
_cell.angle_alpha   90.00
_cell.angle_beta   90.00
_cell.angle_gamma   90.00
#
_symmetry.space_group_name_H-M   'P 1'
#
loop_
_entity.id
_entity.type
_entity.pdbx_description
1 polymer ?
#
loop_
_entity_poly.entity_id
_entity_poly.type
_entity_poly.pdbx_seq_one_letter_code
_entity_poly.pdbx_strand_id
1 'polypeptide(L)'
;MDIDLYHFRDECINLRYDASTQTLTLDRSALKNTYATERGETRTLRLDEPLKNLHVFRDTSTLEIFINQGRYTLSLRFFPQHIEGHVKIKTLNDTRH
;
A
#
# COMPACT_ATOMS: atom_id res chain seq x y z
N MET A 1 -7.23 -4.49 7.72
CA MET A 1 -6.37 -5.23 6.76
C MET A 1 -5.05 -4.48 6.64
N ASP A 2 -3.93 -5.18 6.58
CA ASP A 2 -2.59 -4.59 6.44
C ASP A 2 -1.80 -5.44 5.44
N ILE A 3 -1.32 -4.83 4.35
CA ILE A 3 -0.60 -5.50 3.27
C ILE A 3 0.66 -4.70 2.95
N ASP A 4 1.82 -5.34 2.96
CA ASP A 4 3.01 -4.78 2.32
C ASP A 4 2.96 -5.16 0.83
N LEU A 5 2.76 -4.16 -0.04
CA LEU A 5 2.73 -4.32 -1.50
C LEU A 5 4.14 -4.50 -2.09
N TYR A 6 5.14 -4.09 -1.33
CA TYR A 6 6.55 -4.39 -1.52
C TYR A 6 7.18 -4.47 -0.13
N HIS A 7 8.03 -5.48 0.09
CA HIS A 7 8.83 -5.62 1.30
C HIS A 7 10.17 -6.23 0.95
N PHE A 8 11.26 -5.57 1.31
CA PHE A 8 12.62 -6.13 1.26
C PHE A 8 13.43 -5.56 2.41
N ARG A 9 13.87 -6.41 3.34
CA ARG A 9 14.57 -5.99 4.57
C ARG A 9 13.80 -4.89 5.32
N ASP A 10 14.31 -3.66 5.32
CA ASP A 10 13.77 -2.48 5.99
C ASP A 10 13.01 -1.53 5.04
N GLU A 11 12.96 -1.82 3.74
CA GLU A 11 12.12 -1.10 2.79
C GLU A 11 10.74 -1.75 2.65
N CYS A 12 9.67 -0.94 2.74
CA CYS A 12 8.33 -1.40 2.44
C CYS A 12 7.42 -0.33 1.84
N ILE A 13 6.37 -0.78 1.16
CA ILE A 13 5.21 0.03 0.80
C ILE A 13 3.99 -0.62 1.43
N ASN A 14 3.40 0.03 2.43
CA ASN A 14 2.32 -0.51 3.23
C ASN A 14 0.97 0.05 2.77
N LEU A 15 -0.01 -0.82 2.61
CA LEU A 15 -1.41 -0.49 2.38
C LEU A 15 -2.25 -1.00 3.56
N ARG A 16 -2.86 -0.07 4.29
CA ARG A 16 -3.68 -0.37 5.46
C ARG A 16 -5.11 0.09 5.25
N TYR A 17 -6.07 -0.79 5.55
CA TYR A 17 -7.49 -0.46 5.59
C TYR A 17 -8.03 -0.62 7.01
N ASP A 18 -8.57 0.47 7.56
CA ASP A 18 -9.33 0.52 8.80
C ASP A 18 -10.83 0.50 8.47
N ALA A 19 -11.49 -0.60 8.85
CA ALA A 19 -12.90 -0.80 8.58
C ALA A 19 -13.83 0.07 9.45
N SER A 20 -13.36 0.51 10.62
CA SER A 20 -14.17 1.35 11.53
C SER A 20 -14.35 2.76 10.98
N THR A 21 -13.33 3.28 10.31
CA THR A 21 -13.32 4.62 9.71
C THR A 21 -13.53 4.59 8.19
N GLN A 22 -13.50 3.41 7.58
CA GLN A 22 -13.48 3.18 6.13
C GLN A 22 -12.33 3.91 5.45
N THR A 23 -11.17 3.94 6.11
CA THR A 23 -10.01 4.68 5.67
C THR A 23 -8.96 3.73 5.10
N LEU A 24 -8.54 3.99 3.87
CA LEU A 24 -7.41 3.34 3.21
C LEU A 24 -6.20 4.27 3.24
N THR A 25 -5.08 3.79 3.75
CA THR A 25 -3.81 4.52 3.83
C THR A 25 -2.74 3.75 3.08
N LEU A 26 -2.08 4.40 2.14
CA LEU A 26 -0.91 3.91 1.43
C LEU A 26 0.32 4.70 1.91
N ASP A 27 1.32 4.01 2.43
CA ASP A 27 2.54 4.58 2.98
C ASP A 27 3.78 3.99 2.29
N ARG A 28 4.66 4.86 1.81
CA ARG A 28 5.94 4.49 1.17
C ARG A 28 7.16 5.13 1.86
N SER A 29 6.99 5.65 3.07
CA SER A 29 8.04 6.36 3.83
C SER A 29 9.23 5.47 4.20
N ALA A 30 9.07 4.15 4.18
CA ALA A 30 10.14 3.20 4.46
C ALA A 30 11.11 2.96 3.28
N LEU A 31 10.83 3.50 2.08
CA LEU A 31 11.75 3.39 0.94
C LEU A 31 13.00 4.25 1.15
N LYS A 32 14.17 3.74 0.75
CA LYS A 32 15.42 4.51 0.81
C LYS A 32 15.51 5.57 -0.28
N ASN A 33 15.06 5.23 -1.49
CA ASN A 33 15.02 6.18 -2.59
C ASN A 33 13.65 6.86 -2.61
N THR A 34 13.59 8.06 -2.03
CA THR A 34 12.37 8.85 -2.01
C THR A 34 12.22 9.67 -3.31
N TYR A 35 10.98 9.84 -3.75
CA TYR A 35 10.61 10.60 -4.95
C TYR A 35 9.43 11.50 -4.64
N ALA A 36 9.37 12.70 -5.22
CA ALA A 36 8.27 13.66 -5.07
C ALA A 36 7.78 13.81 -3.62
N THR A 37 8.70 13.98 -2.67
CA THR A 37 8.39 14.05 -1.23
C THR A 37 7.56 15.28 -0.87
N GLU A 38 7.61 16.33 -1.68
CA GLU A 38 6.74 17.51 -1.58
C GLU A 38 5.25 17.18 -1.75
N ARG A 39 4.92 16.01 -2.32
CA ARG A 39 3.56 15.49 -2.45
C ARG A 39 3.17 14.51 -1.35
N GLY A 40 4.03 14.34 -0.33
CA GLY A 40 3.86 13.41 0.77
C GLY A 40 4.25 11.96 0.43
N GLU A 41 4.59 11.23 1.48
CA GLU A 41 4.95 9.81 1.43
C GLU A 41 3.77 8.91 1.83
N THR A 42 2.74 9.50 2.42
CA THR A 42 1.51 8.83 2.80
C THR A 42 0.34 9.44 2.04
N ARG A 43 -0.53 8.58 1.51
CA ARG A 43 -1.81 8.97 0.92
C ARG A 43 -2.94 8.30 1.68
N THR A 44 -3.93 9.09 2.06
CA THR A 44 -5.11 8.62 2.78
C THR A 44 -6.36 8.92 1.99
N LEU A 45 -7.24 7.93 1.90
CA LEU A 45 -8.52 8.00 1.21
C LEU A 45 -9.60 7.43 2.11
N ARG A 46 -10.66 8.20 2.35
CA ARG A 46 -11.87 7.69 2.99
C ARG A 46 -12.83 7.17 1.92
N LEU A 47 -13.25 5.91 2.04
CA LEU A 47 -14.21 5.29 1.14
C LEU A 47 -15.63 5.69 1.55
N ASP A 48 -16.50 5.89 0.56
CA ASP A 48 -17.94 6.13 0.74
C ASP A 48 -18.73 4.85 1.08
N GLU A 49 -18.11 3.69 0.89
CA GLU A 49 -18.63 2.37 1.23
C GLU A 49 -17.51 1.46 1.75
N PRO A 50 -17.83 0.33 2.42
CA PRO A 50 -16.80 -0.61 2.86
C PRO A 50 -15.93 -1.12 1.69
N LEU A 51 -14.66 -1.45 1.98
CA LEU A 51 -13.79 -2.12 1.01
C LEU A 51 -14.37 -3.50 0.67
N LYS A 52 -14.71 -3.70 -0.62
CA LYS A 52 -15.28 -4.94 -1.16
C LYS A 52 -14.27 -5.70 -2.03
N ASN A 53 -13.45 -4.98 -2.80
CA ASN A 53 -12.40 -5.57 -3.61
C ASN A 53 -11.24 -4.60 -3.80
N LEU A 54 -10.07 -5.19 -4.04
CA LEU A 54 -8.81 -4.50 -4.29
C LEU A 54 -8.08 -5.24 -5.40
N HIS A 55 -7.75 -4.54 -6.49
CA HIS A 55 -6.83 -5.05 -7.51
C HIS A 55 -5.57 -4.20 -7.49
N VAL A 56 -4.42 -4.86 -7.38
CA VAL A 56 -3.12 -4.19 -7.36
C VAL A 56 -2.26 -4.74 -8.48
N PHE A 57 -1.80 -3.85 -9.35
CA PHE A 57 -0.77 -4.14 -10.34
C PHE A 57 0.54 -3.55 -9.85
N ARG A 58 1.54 -4.40 -9.68
CA ARG A 58 2.89 -4.00 -9.32
C ARG A 58 3.83 -4.35 -10.46
N ASP A 59 4.57 -3.37 -10.92
CA ASP A 59 5.78 -3.57 -11.73
C ASP A 59 7.00 -3.05 -10.93
N THR A 60 8.18 -3.09 -11.54
CA THR A 60 9.48 -2.75 -10.97
C THR A 60 9.52 -1.36 -10.33
N SER A 61 8.76 -0.40 -10.87
CA SER A 61 8.79 0.99 -10.39
C SER A 61 7.41 1.65 -10.27
N THR A 62 6.34 0.89 -10.47
CA THR A 62 4.96 1.40 -10.47
C THR A 62 4.04 0.51 -9.69
N LEU A 63 3.10 1.15 -9.00
CA LEU A 63 1.96 0.50 -8.36
C LEU A 63 0.69 1.20 -8.85
N GLU A 64 -0.26 0.40 -9.33
CA GLU A 64 -1.61 0.84 -9.68
C GLU A 64 -2.62 0.03 -8.87
N ILE A 65 -3.45 0.74 -8.12
CA ILE A 65 -4.38 0.15 -7.15
C ILE A 65 -5.79 0.60 -7.51
N PHE A 66 -6.67 -0.36 -7.77
CA PHE A 66 -8.08 -0.16 -8.06
C PHE A 66 -8.91 -0.69 -6.90
N ILE A 67 -9.76 0.16 -6.35
CA ILE A 67 -10.56 -0.10 -5.15
C ILE A 67 -12.02 -0.11 -5.56
N ASN A 68 -12.77 -1.12 -5.11
CA ASN A 68 -14.20 -1.27 -5.36
C ASN A 68 -14.56 -1.11 -6.85
N GLN A 69 -14.02 -1.99 -7.70
CA GLN A 69 -14.23 -2.00 -9.16
C GLN A 69 -13.81 -0.70 -9.84
N GLY A 70 -12.77 -0.04 -9.31
CA GLY A 70 -12.25 1.21 -9.88
C GLY A 70 -13.02 2.45 -9.45
N ARG A 71 -13.91 2.35 -8.45
CA ARG A 71 -14.55 3.52 -7.81
C ARG A 71 -13.50 4.51 -7.30
N TYR A 72 -12.40 3.99 -6.79
CA TYR A 72 -11.20 4.78 -6.48
C TYR A 72 -9.95 4.14 -7.09
N THR A 73 -8.99 4.99 -7.43
CA THR A 73 -7.70 4.58 -7.99
C THR A 73 -6.55 5.28 -7.29
N LEU A 74 -5.50 4.55 -6.97
CA LEU A 74 -4.23 5.11 -6.49
C LEU A 74 -3.11 4.68 -7.45
N SER A 75 -2.36 5.65 -7.95
CA SER A 75 -1.15 5.41 -8.75
C SER A 75 0.06 6.03 -8.06
N LEU A 76 1.14 5.26 -7.96
CA LEU A 76 2.43 5.77 -7.48
C LEU A 76 3.60 5.16 -8.24
N ARG A 77 4.71 5.90 -8.22
CA ARG A 77 6.03 5.40 -8.57
C ARG A 77 6.84 5.14 -7.31
N PHE A 78 7.70 4.14 -7.37
CA PHE A 78 8.66 3.79 -6.32
C PHE A 78 9.96 3.27 -6.94
N PHE A 79 11.07 3.39 -6.23
CA PHE A 79 12.39 3.02 -6.75
C PHE A 79 13.16 2.21 -5.70
N PRO A 80 12.79 0.94 -5.48
CA PRO A 80 13.41 0.14 -4.42
C PRO A 80 14.90 -0.06 -4.70
N GLN A 81 15.71 -0.29 -3.67
CA GLN A 81 17.12 -0.63 -3.89
C GLN A 81 17.28 -2.03 -4.51
N HIS A 82 16.29 -2.90 -4.29
CA HIS A 82 16.26 -4.28 -4.76
C HIS A 82 14.91 -4.61 -5.39
N ILE A 83 14.91 -5.24 -6.57
CA ILE A 83 13.67 -5.55 -7.29
C ILE A 83 13.01 -6.84 -6.78
N GLU A 84 13.71 -7.67 -5.99
CA GLU A 84 13.21 -8.96 -5.52
C GLU A 84 12.22 -8.87 -4.33
N GLY A 85 11.77 -7.67 -3.96
CA GLY A 85 10.83 -7.51 -2.86
C GLY A 85 9.52 -8.27 -3.07
N HIS A 86 8.96 -8.78 -1.97
CA HIS A 86 7.77 -9.62 -1.97
C HIS A 86 6.55 -8.91 -1.39
N VAL A 87 5.38 -9.51 -1.60
CA VAL A 87 4.12 -9.08 -0.98
C VAL A 87 3.95 -9.81 0.34
N LYS A 88 3.54 -9.10 1.40
CA LYS A 88 3.16 -9.70 2.69
C LYS A 88 1.74 -9.28 3.05
N ILE A 89 0.88 -10.24 3.39
CA ILE A 89 -0.46 -9.97 3.91
C ILE A 89 -0.45 -10.25 5.41
N LYS A 90 -0.79 -9.25 6.21
CA LYS A 90 -0.85 -9.35 7.67
C LYS A 90 -2.31 -9.39 8.10
N THR A 91 -2.65 -10.42 8.88
CA THR A 91 -3.96 -10.52 9.52
C THR A 91 -3.82 -10.05 10.96
N LEU A 92 -4.78 -9.27 11.45
CA LEU A 92 -4.78 -8.72 12.81
C LEU A 92 -4.89 -9.79 13.93
N ASN A 93 -4.88 -11.08 13.58
CA ASN A 93 -4.94 -12.21 14.51
C ASN A 93 -3.57 -12.87 14.79
N ASP A 94 -2.45 -12.36 14.26
CA ASP A 94 -1.13 -12.88 14.62
C ASP A 94 -0.62 -12.26 15.94
N THR A 95 -1.41 -12.48 17.00
CA THR A 95 -0.95 -12.37 18.38
C THR A 95 -0.80 -13.79 18.92
N ARG A 96 0.43 -14.31 18.83
CA ARG A 96 1.02 -15.37 19.67
C ARG A 96 0.37 -16.76 19.60
N HIS A 97 1.14 -17.72 19.09
CA HIS A 97 1.51 -18.92 19.83
C HIS A 97 2.99 -19.23 19.64
#